data_AF-A0A7X4B554-F1
#
_entry.id   AF-A0A7X4B554-F1
#
_cell.length_a   1.000
_cell.length_b   1.000
_cell.length_c   1.000
_cell.angle_alpha   90.00
_cell.angle_beta   90.00
_cell.angle_gamma   90.00
#
_symmetry.space_group_name_H-M   'P 1'
#
loop_
_entity.id
_entity.type
_entity.pdbx_description
1 polymer ?
#
loop_
_entity_poly.entity_id
_entity_poly.type
_entity_poly.pdbx_seq_one_letter_code
_entity_poly.pdbx_strand_id
1 'polypeptide(L)'
;MELEIIAVYTIIDDLLISIGHHTDPQARMSDAEVMTTVIAAAAYYGGNHKNACCMLKENGYIPNMLGHSRYNRRLHRISYLFETLFAFLAGNS
;
A
#
# COMPACT_ATOMS: atom_id res chain seq x y z
N MET A 1 -12.15 10.33 0.54
CA MET A 1 -10.87 10.06 1.21
C MET A 1 -10.91 8.79 2.05
N GLU A 2 -11.68 8.71 3.16
CA GLU A 2 -11.73 7.50 4.00
C GLU A 2 -12.15 6.22 3.24
N LEU A 3 -13.32 6.25 2.60
CA LEU A 3 -13.83 5.12 1.82
C LEU A 3 -12.90 4.73 0.66
N GLU A 4 -12.19 5.71 0.10
CA GLU A 4 -11.24 5.47 -0.98
C GLU A 4 -9.98 4.76 -0.48
N ILE A 5 -9.46 5.14 0.70
CA ILE A 5 -8.33 4.45 1.34
C ILE A 5 -8.72 3.01 1.68
N ILE A 6 -9.90 2.82 2.28
CA ILE A 6 -10.41 1.49 2.63
C ILE A 6 -10.59 0.65 1.36
N ALA A 7 -11.23 1.19 0.33
CA ALA A 7 -11.45 0.48 -0.94
C ALA A 7 -10.12 0.11 -1.62
N VAL A 8 -9.14 1.04 -1.66
CA VAL A 8 -7.81 0.77 -2.21
C VAL A 8 -7.12 -0.35 -1.44
N TYR A 9 -7.14 -0.28 -0.10
CA TYR A 9 -6.57 -1.33 0.73
C TYR A 9 -7.22 -2.69 0.46
N THR A 10 -8.55 -2.76 0.47
CA THR A 10 -9.28 -4.01 0.23
C THR A 10 -8.99 -4.59 -1.15
N ILE A 11 -9.00 -3.78 -2.21
CA ILE A 11 -8.68 -4.24 -3.57
C ILE A 11 -7.27 -4.83 -3.63
N ILE A 12 -6.29 -4.17 -3.00
CA ILE A 12 -4.91 -4.66 -2.99
C ILE A 12 -4.80 -5.93 -2.16
N ASP A 13 -5.39 -5.97 -0.96
CA ASP A 13 -5.32 -7.11 -0.06
C ASP A 13 -5.93 -8.36 -0.71
N ASP A 14 -7.11 -8.22 -1.30
CA ASP A 14 -7.79 -9.28 -2.05
C ASP A 14 -6.95 -9.75 -3.25
N LEU A 15 -6.33 -8.82 -3.99
CA LEU A 15 -5.41 -9.15 -5.08
C LEU A 15 -4.22 -9.97 -4.57
N LEU A 16 -3.54 -9.53 -3.52
CA LEU A 16 -2.37 -10.22 -2.97
C LEU A 16 -2.74 -11.62 -2.48
N ILE A 17 -3.90 -11.77 -1.84
CA ILE A 17 -4.46 -13.07 -1.46
C ILE A 17 -4.69 -13.95 -2.70
N SER A 18 -5.30 -13.40 -3.76
CA SER A 18 -5.64 -14.16 -4.97
C SER A 18 -4.42 -14.71 -5.73
N ILE A 19 -3.29 -14.00 -5.70
CA ILE A 19 -2.05 -14.42 -6.36
C ILE A 19 -1.13 -15.25 -5.44
N GLY A 20 -1.57 -15.55 -4.21
CA GLY A 20 -0.78 -16.28 -3.22
C GLY A 20 0.42 -15.49 -2.68
N HIS A 21 0.39 -14.16 -2.77
CA HIS A 21 1.42 -13.30 -2.21
C HIS A 21 1.15 -13.08 -0.72
N HIS A 22 1.98 -13.67 0.11
CA HIS A 22 1.88 -13.53 1.57
C HIS A 22 2.97 -12.61 2.09
N THR A 23 2.56 -11.55 2.79
CA THR A 23 3.52 -10.77 3.57
C THR A 23 4.05 -11.59 4.74
N ASP A 24 5.34 -11.45 5.03
CA ASP A 24 5.97 -12.00 6.22
C ASP A 24 5.14 -11.66 7.49
N PRO A 25 4.69 -12.65 8.28
CA PRO A 25 3.90 -12.44 9.50
C PRO A 25 4.60 -11.57 10.56
N GLN A 26 5.94 -11.44 10.49
CA GLN A 26 6.71 -10.58 11.38
C GLN A 26 6.85 -9.16 10.86
N ALA A 27 6.34 -8.87 9.66
CA ALA A 27 6.36 -7.54 9.10
C ALA A 27 5.44 -6.61 9.88
N ARG A 28 5.97 -5.45 10.25
CA ARG A 28 5.21 -4.40 10.95
C ARG A 28 4.12 -3.76 10.07
N MET A 29 4.34 -3.77 8.76
CA MET A 29 3.34 -3.37 7.76
C MET A 29 3.16 -4.52 6.77
N SER A 30 1.93 -4.79 6.38
CA SER A 30 1.62 -5.68 5.26
C SER A 30 2.05 -5.03 3.94
N ASP A 31 2.28 -5.83 2.90
CA ASP A 31 2.62 -5.27 1.59
C ASP A 31 1.40 -4.53 0.99
N ALA A 32 0.17 -4.92 1.34
CA ALA A 32 -1.04 -4.17 1.01
C ALA A 32 -1.07 -2.78 1.66
N GLU A 33 -0.69 -2.65 2.93
CA GLU A 33 -0.56 -1.36 3.62
C GLU A 33 0.50 -0.47 2.96
N VAL A 34 1.64 -1.05 2.56
CA VAL A 34 2.71 -0.32 1.87
C VAL A 34 2.23 0.19 0.52
N MET A 35 1.58 -0.66 -0.29
CA MET A 35 1.04 -0.26 -1.59
C MET A 35 -0.07 0.80 -1.46
N THR A 36 -0.98 0.63 -0.48
CA THR A 36 -2.03 1.61 -0.18
C THR A 36 -1.44 2.98 0.14
N THR A 37 -0.34 3.00 0.89
CA THR A 37 0.37 4.25 1.23
C THR A 37 0.91 4.96 -0.01
N VAL A 38 1.46 4.23 -0.99
CA VAL A 38 1.92 4.82 -2.27
C VAL A 38 0.76 5.42 -3.04
N ILE A 39 -0.35 4.70 -3.15
CA ILE A 39 -1.52 5.17 -3.90
C ILE A 39 -2.11 6.41 -3.22
N ALA A 40 -2.23 6.41 -1.89
CA ALA A 40 -2.65 7.58 -1.14
C ALA A 40 -1.70 8.78 -1.34
N ALA A 41 -0.38 8.54 -1.37
CA ALA A 41 0.60 9.58 -1.65
C ALA A 41 0.42 10.18 -3.04
N ALA A 42 0.24 9.33 -4.06
CA ALA A 42 0.01 9.75 -5.43
C ALA A 42 -1.31 10.51 -5.59
N ALA A 43 -2.39 10.01 -4.99
CA ALA A 43 -3.74 10.56 -5.13
C ALA A 43 -3.95 11.89 -4.38
N TYR A 44 -3.43 12.03 -3.16
CA TYR A 44 -3.79 13.15 -2.27
C TYR A 44 -2.63 14.10 -1.95
N TYR A 45 -1.38 13.68 -2.21
CA TYR A 45 -0.20 14.43 -1.76
C TYR A 45 0.84 14.66 -2.87
N GLY A 46 0.46 14.50 -4.14
CA GLY A 46 1.37 14.71 -5.27
C GLY A 46 2.62 13.83 -5.24
N GLY A 47 2.52 12.63 -4.66
CA GLY A 47 3.63 11.71 -4.44
C GLY A 47 4.46 11.96 -3.17
N ASN A 48 4.05 12.87 -2.29
CA ASN A 48 4.72 13.08 -1.01
C ASN A 48 4.36 11.98 0.00
N HIS A 49 5.18 10.92 -0.02
CA HIS A 49 5.06 9.75 0.84
C HIS A 49 5.12 10.10 2.33
N LYS A 50 5.91 11.11 2.73
CA LYS A 50 6.01 11.52 4.13
C LYS A 50 4.66 12.02 4.65
N ASN A 51 3.97 12.85 3.88
CA ASN A 51 2.67 13.40 4.27
C ASN A 51 1.58 12.32 4.27
N ALA A 52 1.58 11.43 3.27
CA ALA A 52 0.67 10.30 3.23
C ALA A 52 0.85 9.37 4.44
N CYS A 53 2.11 9.05 4.79
CA CYS A 53 2.42 8.26 5.96
C CYS A 53 1.92 8.93 7.26
N CYS A 54 2.11 10.24 7.39
CA CYS A 54 1.65 11.00 8.55
C CYS A 54 0.12 10.90 8.69
N MET A 55 -0.59 11.20 7.60
CA MET A 55 -2.06 11.16 7.57
C MET A 55 -2.59 9.76 7.89
N LEU A 56 -2.07 8.71 7.25
CA LEU A 56 -2.58 7.33 7.43
C LEU A 56 -2.35 6.83 8.86
N LYS A 57 -1.25 7.25 9.48
CA LYS A 57 -0.96 6.92 10.88
C LYS A 57 -1.85 7.71 11.84
N GLU A 58 -1.97 9.02 11.66
CA GLU A 58 -2.71 9.91 12.56
C GLU A 58 -4.22 9.64 12.55
N ASN A 59 -4.77 9.23 11.40
CA ASN A 59 -6.18 8.85 11.29
C ASN A 59 -6.44 7.37 11.67
N GLY A 60 -5.41 6.63 12.07
CA GLY A 60 -5.55 5.25 12.54
C GLY A 60 -5.74 4.19 11.45
N TYR A 61 -5.61 4.54 10.17
CA TYR A 61 -5.69 3.57 9.06
C TYR A 61 -4.51 2.59 9.07
N ILE A 62 -3.29 3.10 9.26
CA ILE A 62 -2.07 2.28 9.37
C ILE A 62 -1.27 2.76 10.60
N PRO A 63 -1.71 2.39 11.83
CA PRO A 63 -1.12 2.91 13.06
C PRO A 63 0.33 2.43 13.27
N ASN A 64 0.66 1.25 12.72
CA ASN A 64 1.96 0.60 12.86
C ASN A 64 2.95 0.95 11.75
N MET A 65 2.92 2.17 11.24
CA MET A 65 3.72 2.57 10.08
C MET A 65 5.24 2.46 10.28
N LEU A 66 5.94 2.06 9.20
CA LEU A 66 7.39 2.06 9.11
C LEU A 66 7.94 3.49 9.03
N GLY A 67 9.15 3.69 9.56
CA GLY A 67 9.89 4.95 9.33
C GLY A 67 10.32 5.08 7.86
N HIS A 68 10.50 6.32 7.39
CA HIS A 68 10.73 6.67 5.97
C HIS A 68 11.73 5.76 5.24
N SER A 69 12.94 5.56 5.79
CA SER A 69 13.95 4.70 5.13
C SER A 69 13.56 3.22 5.08
N ARG A 70 12.86 2.70 6.10
CA ARG A 70 12.36 1.32 6.10
C ARG A 70 11.20 1.15 5.12
N TYR A 71 10.30 2.12 5.08
CA TYR A 71 9.20 2.18 4.13
C TYR A 71 9.73 2.17 2.68
N ASN A 72 10.66 3.07 2.33
CA ASN A 72 11.23 3.12 0.97
C ASN A 72 11.90 1.80 0.58
N ARG A 73 12.67 1.17 1.48
CA ARG A 73 13.26 -0.15 1.22
C ARG A 73 12.22 -1.26 1.08
N ARG A 74 11.06 -1.14 1.73
CA ARG A 74 9.98 -2.11 1.56
C ARG A 74 9.28 -1.89 0.22
N LEU A 75 8.95 -0.65 -0.11
CA LEU A 75 8.40 -0.25 -1.39
C LEU A 75 9.25 -0.74 -2.57
N HIS A 76 10.56 -0.50 -2.55
CA HIS A 76 11.45 -0.97 -3.62
C HIS A 76 11.48 -2.50 -3.77
N ARG A 77 11.24 -3.26 -2.69
CA ARG A 77 11.21 -4.73 -2.76
C ARG A 77 9.91 -5.27 -3.36
N ILE A 78 8.83 -4.51 -3.26
CA ILE A 78 7.50 -4.92 -3.71
C ILE A 78 7.03 -4.12 -4.93
N SER A 79 7.90 -3.32 -5.55
CA SER A 79 7.50 -2.41 -6.63
C SER A 79 6.93 -3.14 -7.85
N TYR A 80 7.33 -4.39 -8.07
CA TYR A 80 6.78 -5.24 -9.13
C TYR A 80 5.27 -5.54 -8.94
N LEU A 81 4.75 -5.50 -7.70
CA LEU A 81 3.33 -5.74 -7.44
C LEU A 81 2.42 -4.65 -8.02
N PHE A 82 2.95 -3.46 -8.31
CA PHE A 82 2.17 -2.42 -8.99
C PHE A 82 1.86 -2.82 -10.44
N GLU A 83 2.77 -3.51 -11.13
CA GLU A 83 2.50 -4.03 -12.47
C GLU A 83 1.36 -5.05 -12.43
N THR A 84 1.38 -5.96 -11.44
CA THR A 84 0.30 -6.93 -11.19
C THR A 84 -1.03 -6.23 -10.90
N LEU A 85 -1.02 -5.20 -10.05
CA LEU A 85 -2.22 -4.42 -9.73
C LEU A 85 -2.82 -3.75 -10.96
N PHE A 86 -1.98 -3.10 -11.78
CA PHE A 86 -2.47 -2.44 -12.99
C PHE A 86 -2.96 -3.44 -14.04
N ALA A 87 -2.30 -4.58 -14.19
CA ALA A 87 -2.76 -5.65 -15.09
C ALA A 87 -4.14 -6.20 -14.66
N PHE A 88 -4.31 -6.45 -13.36
CA PHE A 88 -5.57 -6.89 -12.77
C PHE A 88 -6.71 -5.88 -13.02
N LEU A 89 -6.47 -4.59 -12.73
CA LEU A 89 -7.46 -3.53 -12.93
C LEU A 89 -7.79 -3.29 -14.41
N ALA A 90 -6.86 -3.56 -15.32
CA ALA A 90 -7.09 -3.45 -16.76
C ALA A 90 -7.92 -4.63 -17.32
N GLY A 91 -8.24 -5.65 -16.52
CA GLY A 91 -8.98 -6.83 -16.96
C GLY A 91 -8.15 -7.85 -17.74
N ASN A 92 -6.82 -7.75 -17.67
CA ASN A 92 -5.89 -8.70 -18.33
C ASN A 92 -5.53 -9.86 -17.39
N SER A 93 -6.54 -10.47 -16.75
CA SER A 93 -6.39 -11.55 -15.76
C SER A 93 -6.31 -12.93 -16.42
#